data_AF-A0A1H9IFK5-F1
#
_entry.id   AF-A0A1H9IFK5-F1
#
_cell.length_a   1.000
_cell.length_b   1.000
_cell.length_c   1.000
_cell.angle_alpha   90.00
_cell.angle_beta   90.00
_cell.angle_gamma   90.00
#
_symmetry.space_group_name_H-M   'P 1'
#
loop_
_entity.id
_entity.type
_entity.pdbx_description
1 polymer ?
#
loop_
_entity_poly.entity_id
_entity_poly.type
_entity_poly.pdbx_seq_one_letter_code
_entity_poly.pdbx_strand_id
1 'polypeptide(L)'
;MSIKITDIILSIALGLIAIYLIHDFIVTDACLDMGGGIDPKSGLCNDENYHEQYMVVTPALLAIYFFTGLVVSVVSALVIKAVRGAKGE
;
A
#
# COMPACT_ATOMS: atom_id res chain seq x y z
N MET A 1 22.19 -4.95 -19.30
CA MET A 1 20.79 -4.87 -18.80
C MET A 1 20.42 -3.41 -18.65
N SER A 2 19.72 -2.82 -19.61
CA SER A 2 19.34 -1.40 -19.53
C SER A 2 17.94 -1.29 -18.91
N ILE A 3 17.88 -0.76 -17.69
CA ILE A 3 16.63 -0.43 -17.00
C ILE A 3 16.09 0.83 -17.67
N LYS A 4 14.87 0.76 -18.21
CA LYS A 4 14.25 1.96 -18.79
C LYS A 4 13.68 2.80 -17.66
N ILE A 5 13.72 4.11 -17.81
CA ILE A 5 13.11 5.06 -16.86
C ILE A 5 11.62 4.72 -16.65
N THR A 6 10.94 4.22 -17.68
CA THR A 6 9.56 3.74 -17.61
C THR A 6 9.36 2.61 -16.59
N ASP A 7 10.33 1.71 -16.47
CA ASP A 7 10.27 0.57 -15.54
C ASP A 7 10.39 1.05 -14.08
N ILE A 8 11.20 2.09 -13.86
CA ILE A 8 11.38 2.73 -12.54
C ILE A 8 10.10 3.47 -12.14
N ILE A 9 9.54 4.29 -13.04
CA ILE A 9 8.30 5.02 -12.79
C ILE A 9 7.16 4.04 -12.49
N LEU A 10 7.04 2.97 -13.27
CA LEU A 10 6.02 1.94 -13.05
C LEU A 10 6.19 1.27 -11.69
N SER A 11 7.42 0.93 -11.31
CA SER A 11 7.69 0.31 -10.01
C SER A 11 7.35 1.25 -8.84
N ILE A 12 7.64 2.54 -8.97
CA ILE A 12 7.30 3.54 -7.95
C ILE A 12 5.79 3.69 -7.85
N ALA A 13 5.10 3.80 -8.99
CA ALA A 13 3.64 3.92 -9.01
C ALA A 13 2.96 2.70 -8.37
N LEU A 14 3.42 1.49 -8.70
CA LEU A 14 2.93 0.24 -8.09
C LEU A 14 3.19 0.21 -6.58
N GLY A 15 4.36 0.69 -6.13
CA GLY A 15 4.69 0.79 -4.71
C GLY A 15 3.75 1.72 -3.96
N LEU A 16 3.48 2.90 -4.52
CA LEU A 16 2.55 3.87 -3.93
C LEU A 16 1.12 3.33 -3.88
N ILE A 17 0.65 2.66 -4.94
CA ILE A 17 -0.67 2.03 -4.97
C ILE A 17 -0.75 0.93 -3.90
N ALA A 18 0.25 0.08 -3.77
CA ALA A 18 0.26 -0.98 -2.78
C ALA A 18 0.24 -0.42 -1.34
N ILE A 19 1.03 0.61 -1.05
CA ILE A 19 1.04 1.28 0.25
C ILE A 19 -0.34 1.90 0.54
N TYR A 20 -0.96 2.55 -0.45
CA TYR A 20 -2.30 3.11 -0.30
C TYR A 20 -3.33 2.03 0.05
N LEU A 21 -3.35 0.91 -0.69
CA LEU A 21 -4.29 -0.18 -0.43
C LEU A 21 -4.08 -0.84 0.94
N ILE A 22 -2.81 -1.01 1.35
CA ILE A 22 -2.51 -1.56 2.69
C ILE A 22 -2.92 -0.57 3.78
N HIS A 23 -2.69 0.73 3.58
CA HIS A 23 -3.14 1.74 4.53
C HIS A 23 -4.65 1.73 4.68
N ASP A 24 -5.39 1.74 3.57
CA ASP A 24 -6.85 1.71 3.56
C ASP A 24 -7.41 0.44 4.22
N PHE A 25 -6.78 -0.71 3.95
CA PHE A 25 -7.12 -1.97 4.60
C PHE A 25 -6.91 -1.90 6.12
N ILE A 26 -5.74 -1.46 6.59
CA ILE A 26 -5.44 -1.33 8.02
C ILE A 26 -6.39 -0.33 8.68
N VAL A 27 -6.71 0.76 7.98
CA VAL A 27 -7.64 1.76 8.50
C VAL A 27 -9.02 1.18 8.71
N THR A 28 -9.48 0.40 7.74
CA THR A 28 -10.78 -0.26 7.79
C THR A 28 -10.82 -1.33 8.87
N ASP A 29 -9.80 -2.18 8.95
CA ASP A 29 -9.70 -3.25 9.93
C ASP A 29 -9.70 -2.71 11.37
N ALA A 30 -8.81 -1.75 11.66
CA ALA A 30 -8.75 -1.13 12.98
C ALA A 30 -10.03 -0.35 13.33
N CYS A 31 -10.74 0.20 12.34
CA CYS A 31 -12.03 0.84 12.57
C CYS A 31 -13.11 -0.16 12.99
N LEU A 32 -13.19 -1.29 12.29
CA LEU A 32 -14.15 -2.36 12.58
C LEU A 32 -13.85 -3.04 13.92
N ASP A 33 -12.57 -3.22 14.27
CA ASP A 33 -12.14 -3.77 15.55
C ASP A 33 -12.53 -2.90 16.74
N MET A 34 -12.62 -1.58 16.56
CA MET A 34 -13.09 -0.63 17.57
C MET A 34 -14.64 -0.59 17.67
N GLY A 35 -15.36 -1.38 16.87
CA GLY A 35 -16.83 -1.33 16.80
C GLY A 35 -17.36 -0.12 16.04
N GLY A 36 -16.48 0.62 15.36
CA GLY A 36 -16.83 1.80 14.59
C GLY A 36 -17.31 1.49 13.17
N GLY A 37 -17.75 2.52 12.47
CA GLY A 37 -18.13 2.48 11.05
C GLY A 37 -17.36 3.52 10.24
N ILE A 38 -16.95 3.14 9.03
CA ILE A 38 -16.39 4.11 8.07
C ILE A 38 -17.52 4.97 7.52
N ASP A 39 -17.38 6.29 7.65
CA ASP A 39 -18.26 7.23 6.98
C ASP A 39 -17.92 7.26 5.47
N PRO A 40 -18.88 6.94 4.57
CA PRO A 40 -18.62 6.84 3.15
C PRO A 40 -18.41 8.20 2.45
N LYS A 41 -18.65 9.32 3.14
CA LYS A 41 -18.44 10.68 2.60
C LYS A 41 -17.08 11.25 3.00
N SER A 42 -16.64 11.03 4.24
CA SER A 42 -15.36 11.55 4.73
C SER A 42 -14.22 10.52 4.69
N GLY A 43 -14.53 9.22 4.62
CA GLY A 43 -13.55 8.14 4.75
C GLY A 43 -12.96 8.03 6.17
N LEU A 44 -13.56 8.72 7.15
CA LEU A 44 -13.12 8.70 8.54
C LEU A 44 -13.78 7.55 9.29
N CYS A 45 -13.05 7.00 10.25
CA CYS A 45 -13.60 6.04 11.19
C CYS A 45 -14.35 6.76 12.30
N ASN A 46 -15.62 6.42 12.47
CA ASN A 46 -16.44 6.92 13.57
C ASN A 46 -16.71 5.79 14.57
N ASP A 47 -16.45 6.04 15.84
CA ASP A 47 -16.86 5.19 16.95
C ASP A 47 -18.41 5.09 17.06
N GLU A 48 -18.93 4.19 17.89
CA GLU A 48 -20.37 4.01 18.19
C GLU A 48 -21.05 5.30 18.65
N ASN A 49 -20.28 6.25 19.21
CA ASN A 49 -20.76 7.57 19.65
C ASN A 49 -20.51 8.69 18.62
N TYR A 50 -20.14 8.37 17.38
CA TYR A 50 -19.76 9.32 16.32
C TYR A 50 -18.52 10.18 16.64
N HIS A 51 -17.60 9.65 17.44
CA HIS A 51 -16.29 10.28 17.63
C HIS A 51 -15.34 9.87 16.51
N GLU A 52 -14.74 10.87 15.86
CA GLU A 52 -13.70 10.65 14.86
C GLU A 52 -12.47 10.01 15.51
N GLN A 53 -12.12 8.81 15.05
CA GLN A 53 -10.93 8.09 15.50
C GLN A 53 -9.82 8.31 14.48
N TYR A 54 -8.74 8.95 14.92
CA TYR A 54 -7.55 9.15 14.10
C TYR A 54 -6.58 8.00 14.28
N MET A 55 -6.19 7.37 13.18
CA MET A 55 -5.14 6.37 13.21
C MET A 55 -3.78 7.04 13.36
N VAL A 56 -3.19 6.91 14.54
CA VAL A 56 -1.86 7.45 14.81
C VAL A 56 -0.84 6.67 13.99
N VAL A 57 0.02 7.36 13.24
CA VAL A 57 1.13 6.72 12.52
C VAL A 57 2.10 6.14 13.55
N THR A 58 2.03 4.82 13.73
CA THR A 58 2.91 4.10 14.66
C THR A 58 4.20 3.67 13.97
N PRO A 59 5.30 3.42 14.72
CA PRO A 59 6.52 2.85 14.16
C PRO A 59 6.29 1.51 13.45
N ALA A 60 5.33 0.71 13.94
CA ALA A 60 4.94 -0.55 13.31
C ALA A 60 4.31 -0.32 11.93
N LEU A 61 3.40 0.66 11.82
CA LEU A 61 2.76 1.03 10.55
C LEU A 61 3.79 1.55 9.54
N LEU A 62 4.76 2.35 9.99
CA LEU A 62 5.87 2.81 9.16
C LEU A 62 6.72 1.64 8.63
N ALA A 63 7.02 0.66 9.49
CA ALA A 63 7.76 -0.54 9.09
C ALA A 63 7.00 -1.35 8.03
N ILE A 64 5.68 -1.50 8.17
CA ILE A 64 4.83 -2.18 7.19
C ILE A 64 4.93 -1.49 5.82
N TYR A 65 4.86 -0.16 5.77
CA TYR A 65 4.99 0.58 4.50
C TYR A 65 6.37 0.42 3.88
N PHE A 66 7.43 0.46 4.70
CA PHE A 66 8.79 0.26 4.23
C PHE A 66 8.97 -1.14 3.61
N PHE A 67 8.55 -2.19 4.31
CA PHE A 67 8.64 -3.55 3.80
C PHE A 67 7.77 -3.78 2.57
N THR A 68 6.57 -3.17 2.53
CA THR A 68 5.71 -3.20 1.35
C THR A 68 6.42 -2.62 0.14
N GLY A 69 7.01 -1.43 0.27
CA GLY A 69 7.74 -0.79 -0.82
C GLY A 69 8.92 -1.64 -1.31
N LEU A 70 9.65 -2.26 -0.38
CA LEU A 70 10.77 -3.15 -0.69
C LEU A 70 10.29 -4.40 -1.44
N VAL A 71 9.25 -5.07 -0.94
CA VAL A 71 8.65 -6.26 -1.58
C VAL A 71 8.17 -5.93 -2.99
N VAL A 72 7.42 -4.83 -3.16
CA VAL A 72 6.91 -4.42 -4.47
C VAL A 72 8.06 -4.11 -5.44
N SER A 73 9.13 -3.48 -4.96
CA SER A 73 10.31 -3.20 -5.78
C SER A 73 11.05 -4.46 -6.21
N VAL A 74 11.19 -5.45 -5.32
CA VAL A 74 11.80 -6.74 -5.65
C VAL A 74 10.93 -7.51 -6.63
N VAL A 75 9.62 -7.59 -6.38
CA VAL A 75 8.67 -8.29 -7.24
C VAL A 75 8.60 -7.64 -8.61
N SER A 76 8.56 -6.31 -8.71
CA SER A 76 8.54 -5.62 -10.00
C SER A 76 9.80 -5.91 -10.80
N ALA A 77 10.98 -5.90 -10.17
CA ALA A 77 12.24 -6.23 -10.81
C ALA A 77 12.28 -7.70 -11.30
N LEU A 78 11.79 -8.64 -10.49
CA LEU A 78 11.68 -10.05 -10.87
C LEU A 78 10.72 -10.26 -12.03
N VAL A 79 9.56 -9.60 -12.01
CA VAL A 79 8.56 -9.66 -13.09
C VAL A 79 9.10 -9.05 -14.37
N ILE A 80 9.76 -7.88 -14.31
CA ILE A 80 10.40 -7.26 -15.49
C ILE A 80 11.45 -8.22 -16.08
N LYS A 81 12.26 -8.84 -15.23
CA LYS A 81 13.26 -9.83 -15.66
C LYS A 81 12.60 -11.05 -16.30
N ALA A 82 11.55 -11.59 -15.68
CA ALA A 82 10.81 -12.74 -16.20
C ALA A 82 10.13 -12.42 -17.54
N VAL A 83 9.47 -11.28 -17.65
CA VAL A 83 8.81 -10.84 -18.89
C VAL A 83 9.83 -10.61 -20.00
N ARG A 84 10.98 -9.97 -19.71
CA ARG A 84 12.03 -9.76 -20.72
C ARG A 84 12.70 -11.07 -21.12
N GLY A 85 12.91 -12.00 -20.19
CA GLY A 85 13.40 -13.35 -20.48
C GLY A 85 12.40 -14.20 -21.28
N ALA A 86 11.09 -14.02 -21.04
CA ALA A 86 10.04 -14.68 -21.80
C ALA A 86 9.80 -14.06 -23.19
N LYS A 87 10.25 -12.81 -23.42
CA LYS A 87 10.11 -12.10 -24.71
C LYS A 87 11.26 -12.33 -25.69
N GLY A 88 12.28 -13.13 -25.32
CA GLY A 88 13.49 -13.37 -26.11
C GLY A 88 14.41 -12.14 -26.21
N GLU A 89 15.73 -12.22 -26.43
CA GLU A 89 16.53 -13.24 -27.13
C GLU A 89 15.77 -14.27 -27.96
#